data_AF-A0A8K0K0G5-F1
#
_entry.id   AF-A0A8K0K0G5-F1
#
_cell.length_a   1.000
_cell.length_b   1.000
_cell.length_c   1.000
_cell.angle_alpha   90.00
_cell.angle_beta   90.00
_cell.angle_gamma   90.00
#
_symmetry.space_group_name_H-M   'P 1'
#
loop_
_entity.id
_entity.type
_entity.pdbx_description
1 polymer ?
#
loop_
_entity_poly.entity_id
_entity_poly.type
_entity_poly.pdbx_seq_one_letter_code
_entity_poly.pdbx_strand_id
1 'polypeptide(L)'
;MTGMIPRRRAAGDGQGLIEDEESNSERSGSFKDRSDAGNIALLFFLYLLQGIPLGLTTAIPMIMQNRGVSYKQQAEFSFVFWPFSLKLLWAPIVDSWYSQRFGRRKTWLIPSQYLLGLFMWFLSLHVDQWLGEEHSEQHNVDGVPGETSKLEFEHPNVGILTFFFFCLNFLAATQDIAVDGWALTMLKRSNVGHASTCNSVGQTAGYFLGYVVFMALESPHFCNTYLRSEPSPLGIVTLSSFLYFWGIVFLVTTTLVGLAKKESIPRDTSDETIAMQNLGIRQTYRLLWDIICLPTIKTAILILLTCKVGYSAIDAVTSLKLVDAGIPKEELAMLVVPLVPLQIVMPLVISKYTAGPRPMDIYLKAVPYRLAFGLGAAFVVWITPTFVRNGTVPSYYYILLLGSFSFHQVTVNCMFVAVMAFFARVSDPAVGGTYMTLLNTLSNLGGNWPSTLALWMVDSLTWKTCELGNGTSLEGIDCSSQEEVTICEKSSGTCSTVMDGYYIEVFICSVLGLLWLYLCRPLINQLQSKELKAWKVSSNRRTR
;
A
#
# COMPACT_ATOMS: atom_id res chain seq x y z
N MET A 1 73.89 32.76 -34.41
CA MET A 1 74.19 33.92 -33.53
C MET A 1 73.26 35.05 -33.93
N THR A 2 72.30 35.39 -33.05
CA THR A 2 72.07 36.74 -32.46
C THR A 2 71.45 37.76 -33.41
N GLY A 3 70.43 38.54 -33.07
CA GLY A 3 69.75 38.83 -31.79
C GLY A 3 68.52 39.71 -32.08
N MET A 4 67.42 39.53 -31.34
CA MET A 4 66.97 40.40 -30.25
C MET A 4 66.57 41.84 -30.65
N ILE A 5 65.25 42.09 -30.68
CA ILE A 5 64.62 43.40 -30.48
C ILE A 5 63.66 43.26 -29.28
N PRO A 6 63.67 44.18 -28.29
CA PRO A 6 62.96 44.01 -27.03
C PRO A 6 61.50 44.49 -27.11
N ARG A 7 60.56 43.75 -26.50
CA ARG A 7 59.16 44.18 -26.27
C ARG A 7 59.03 44.82 -24.88
N ARG A 8 58.54 46.06 -24.82
CA ARG A 8 57.99 46.71 -23.61
C ARG A 8 56.48 46.46 -23.51
N ARG A 9 56.01 46.27 -22.27
CA ARG A 9 54.62 46.05 -21.81
C ARG A 9 53.77 47.32 -21.86
N ALA A 10 52.45 47.18 -22.09
CA ALA A 10 51.37 47.65 -21.19
C ALA A 10 49.95 47.34 -21.74
N ALA A 11 49.06 46.90 -20.83
CA ALA A 11 47.58 46.78 -20.85
C ALA A 11 46.92 45.87 -21.91
N GLY A 12 46.09 44.85 -21.61
CA GLY A 12 45.35 44.49 -20.41
C GLY A 12 43.85 44.45 -20.72
N ASP A 13 43.28 43.25 -20.94
CA ASP A 13 42.12 42.69 -20.21
C ASP A 13 41.33 41.63 -21.00
N GLY A 14 41.06 40.50 -20.33
CA GLY A 14 39.69 40.00 -20.29
C GLY A 14 39.33 38.69 -21.02
N GLN A 15 40.20 37.69 -21.15
CA GLN A 15 39.75 36.33 -21.52
C GLN A 15 40.83 35.28 -21.18
N GLY A 16 40.59 34.48 -20.14
CA GLY A 16 41.46 33.35 -19.79
C GLY A 16 41.54 33.04 -18.31
N LEU A 17 40.40 32.73 -17.67
CA LEU A 17 40.32 32.11 -16.33
C LEU A 17 39.02 31.31 -16.22
N ILE A 18 38.90 30.16 -16.89
CA ILE A 18 37.86 29.16 -16.59
C ILE A 18 38.42 27.71 -16.54
N GLU A 19 39.63 27.41 -17.01
CA GLU A 19 40.06 26.00 -17.19
C GLU A 19 40.89 25.36 -16.06
N ASP A 20 41.17 26.03 -14.93
CA ASP A 20 42.05 25.47 -13.88
C ASP A 20 41.35 25.10 -12.54
N GLU A 21 40.02 25.14 -12.43
CA GLU A 21 39.30 24.72 -11.20
C GLU A 21 38.74 23.28 -11.24
N GLU A 22 38.67 22.61 -12.39
CA GLU A 22 38.11 21.24 -12.48
C GLU A 22 39.11 20.13 -12.13
N SER A 23 40.42 20.38 -12.09
CA SER A 23 41.42 19.32 -11.89
C SER A 23 41.85 19.08 -10.44
N ASN A 24 41.30 19.82 -9.46
CA ASN A 24 41.69 19.68 -8.04
C ASN A 24 40.54 19.16 -7.13
N SER A 25 39.39 18.83 -7.70
CA SER A 25 38.25 18.23 -6.97
C SER A 25 38.36 16.71 -6.80
N GLU A 26 39.27 16.02 -7.52
CA GLU A 26 39.31 14.55 -7.56
C GLU A 26 40.26 13.89 -6.53
N ARG A 27 40.91 14.66 -5.64
CA ARG A 27 41.85 14.09 -4.63
C ARG A 27 41.43 14.20 -3.17
N SER A 28 40.15 14.44 -2.88
CA SER A 28 39.59 14.41 -1.50
C SER A 28 38.45 13.40 -1.33
N GLY A 29 38.52 12.28 -2.06
CA GLY A 29 37.41 11.34 -2.24
C GLY A 29 37.25 10.21 -1.20
N SER A 30 37.90 10.21 -0.03
CA SER A 30 37.90 9.00 0.82
C SER A 30 37.53 9.15 2.30
N PHE A 31 37.17 10.34 2.82
CA PHE A 31 36.94 10.50 4.27
C PHE A 31 35.60 11.15 4.68
N LYS A 32 34.64 11.35 3.77
CA LYS A 32 33.41 12.13 4.06
C LYS A 32 32.06 11.46 3.75
N ASP A 33 32.05 10.16 3.51
CA ASP A 33 30.85 9.41 3.12
C ASP A 33 30.10 8.72 4.29
N ARG A 34 30.74 8.59 5.46
CA ARG A 34 30.14 7.94 6.66
C ARG A 34 28.93 8.69 7.25
N SER A 35 28.74 9.97 6.95
CA SER A 35 27.68 10.79 7.55
C SER A 35 26.28 10.49 7.00
N ASP A 36 26.17 10.01 5.75
CA ASP A 36 24.86 9.79 5.13
C ASP A 36 24.38 8.34 5.29
N ALA A 37 25.30 7.38 5.39
CA ALA A 37 24.97 5.98 5.62
C ALA A 37 24.08 5.78 6.86
N GLY A 38 24.37 6.47 7.97
CA GLY A 38 23.54 6.41 9.18
C GLY A 38 22.14 7.01 9.00
N ASN A 39 22.02 8.07 8.19
CA ASN A 39 20.72 8.69 7.88
C ASN A 39 19.90 7.82 6.93
N ILE A 40 20.55 7.21 5.93
CA ILE A 40 19.94 6.25 5.00
C ILE A 40 19.42 5.04 5.77
N ALA A 41 20.24 4.46 6.67
CA ALA A 41 19.84 3.33 7.51
C ALA A 41 18.66 3.69 8.43
N LEU A 42 18.69 4.87 9.05
CA LEU A 42 17.57 5.36 9.86
C LEU A 42 16.29 5.52 9.04
N LEU A 43 16.36 6.16 7.87
CA LEU A 43 15.20 6.34 6.98
C LEU A 43 14.64 5.00 6.54
N PHE A 44 15.50 4.08 6.08
CA PHE A 44 15.10 2.73 5.71
C PHE A 44 14.35 2.04 6.86
N PHE A 45 14.88 2.12 8.08
CA PHE A 45 14.25 1.52 9.25
C PHE A 45 12.92 2.18 9.63
N LEU A 46 12.80 3.50 9.53
CA LEU A 46 11.53 4.21 9.77
C LEU A 46 10.45 3.81 8.75
N TYR A 47 10.83 3.63 7.47
CA TYR A 47 9.92 3.13 6.44
C TYR A 47 9.59 1.65 6.63
N LEU A 48 10.53 0.83 7.11
CA LEU A 48 10.26 -0.55 7.52
C LEU A 48 9.20 -0.59 8.62
N LEU A 49 9.35 0.22 9.67
CA LEU A 49 8.36 0.32 10.74
C LEU A 49 6.99 0.69 10.18
N GLN A 50 6.91 1.66 9.25
CA GLN A 50 5.65 2.03 8.62
C GLN A 50 5.00 0.89 7.81
N GLY A 51 5.79 0.03 7.18
CA GLY A 51 5.29 -1.10 6.41
C GLY A 51 4.61 -2.17 7.28
N ILE A 52 4.98 -2.30 8.56
CA ILE A 52 4.44 -3.33 9.47
C ILE A 52 2.92 -3.15 9.68
N PRO A 53 2.40 -1.98 10.11
CA PRO A 53 0.97 -1.66 10.09
C PRO A 53 0.25 -2.02 8.79
N LEU A 54 0.84 -1.69 7.64
CA LEU A 54 0.23 -1.90 6.33
C LEU A 54 0.11 -3.39 6.03
N GLY A 55 1.17 -4.17 6.27
CA GLY A 55 1.15 -5.62 6.10
C GLY A 55 0.16 -6.30 7.04
N LEU A 56 0.11 -5.86 8.30
CA LEU A 56 -0.84 -6.40 9.28
C LEU A 56 -2.29 -6.15 8.85
N THR A 57 -2.57 -4.95 8.36
CA THR A 57 -3.90 -4.58 7.85
C THR A 57 -4.32 -5.44 6.66
N THR A 58 -3.39 -5.97 5.86
CA THR A 58 -3.70 -6.95 4.79
C THR A 58 -3.82 -8.39 5.28
N ALA A 59 -3.26 -8.74 6.44
CA ALA A 59 -3.39 -10.07 7.03
C ALA A 59 -4.79 -10.29 7.63
N ILE A 60 -5.36 -9.25 8.26
CA ILE A 60 -6.63 -9.35 8.97
C ILE A 60 -7.80 -9.85 8.08
N PRO A 61 -8.04 -9.33 6.86
CA PRO A 61 -9.06 -9.87 5.95
C PRO A 61 -8.90 -11.37 5.69
N MET A 62 -7.66 -11.84 5.52
CA MET A 62 -7.36 -13.24 5.26
C MET A 62 -7.65 -14.12 6.48
N ILE A 63 -7.42 -13.61 7.70
CA ILE A 63 -7.75 -14.30 8.94
C ILE A 63 -9.27 -14.35 9.13
N MET A 64 -9.96 -13.23 8.88
CA MET A 64 -11.41 -13.12 8.98
C MET A 64 -12.16 -13.98 7.96
N GLN A 65 -11.57 -14.21 6.77
CA GLN A 65 -12.20 -15.00 5.71
C GLN A 65 -12.51 -16.43 6.18
N ASN A 66 -11.58 -17.07 6.89
CA ASN A 66 -11.79 -18.42 7.43
C ASN A 66 -12.85 -18.48 8.54
N ARG A 67 -13.23 -17.32 9.11
CA ARG A 67 -14.24 -17.20 10.17
C ARG A 67 -15.63 -16.88 9.62
N GLY A 68 -15.84 -17.07 8.30
CA GLY A 68 -17.12 -16.91 7.65
C GLY A 68 -17.62 -15.47 7.56
N VAL A 69 -16.71 -14.48 7.62
CA VAL A 69 -17.06 -13.06 7.51
C VAL A 69 -17.53 -12.75 6.08
N SER A 70 -18.64 -12.00 5.97
CA SER A 70 -19.21 -11.60 4.68
C SER A 70 -18.31 -10.62 3.91
N TYR A 71 -18.45 -10.56 2.58
CA TYR A 71 -17.71 -9.58 1.78
C TYR A 71 -18.13 -8.13 2.09
N LYS A 72 -19.37 -7.91 2.52
CA LYS A 72 -19.83 -6.63 3.07
C LYS A 72 -19.06 -6.21 4.31
N GLN A 73 -18.78 -7.13 5.22
CA GLN A 73 -17.93 -6.87 6.39
C GLN A 73 -16.46 -6.68 5.97
N GLN A 74 -15.96 -7.42 4.98
CA GLN A 74 -14.63 -7.14 4.41
C GLN A 74 -14.55 -5.73 3.81
N ALA A 75 -15.65 -5.25 3.19
CA ALA A 75 -15.76 -3.89 2.69
C ALA A 75 -15.74 -2.87 3.83
N GLU A 76 -16.44 -3.12 4.94
CA GLU A 76 -16.34 -2.31 6.16
C GLU A 76 -14.90 -2.23 6.65
N PHE A 77 -14.22 -3.38 6.77
CA PHE A 77 -12.83 -3.40 7.19
C PHE A 77 -11.91 -2.66 6.21
N SER A 78 -12.18 -2.67 4.90
CA SER A 78 -11.34 -1.98 3.90
C SER A 78 -11.21 -0.47 4.13
N PHE A 79 -12.10 0.16 4.90
CA PHE A 79 -11.99 1.57 5.27
C PHE A 79 -10.72 1.90 6.06
N VAL A 80 -10.08 0.91 6.69
CA VAL A 80 -8.77 1.07 7.36
C VAL A 80 -7.66 1.63 6.45
N PHE A 81 -7.76 1.46 5.13
CA PHE A 81 -6.77 2.01 4.18
C PHE A 81 -7.06 3.46 3.76
N TRP A 82 -8.26 3.97 4.03
CA TRP A 82 -8.67 5.34 3.65
C TRP A 82 -7.83 6.47 4.25
N PRO A 83 -7.22 6.36 5.45
CA PRO A 83 -6.32 7.40 5.93
C PRO A 83 -5.20 7.73 4.93
N PHE A 84 -4.62 6.75 4.24
CA PHE A 84 -3.62 6.99 3.19
C PHE A 84 -4.18 7.67 1.93
N SER A 85 -5.50 7.64 1.74
CA SER A 85 -6.26 8.31 0.68
C SER A 85 -6.80 9.67 1.10
N LEU A 86 -6.74 10.00 2.39
CA LEU A 86 -7.25 11.26 2.95
C LEU A 86 -6.12 12.11 3.55
N LYS A 87 -4.89 11.59 3.64
CA LYS A 87 -3.76 12.26 4.30
C LYS A 87 -3.45 13.66 3.82
N LEU A 88 -3.80 13.98 2.56
CA LEU A 88 -3.75 15.33 2.02
C LEU A 88 -4.54 16.36 2.86
N LEU A 89 -5.63 15.95 3.52
CA LEU A 89 -6.48 16.83 4.31
C LEU A 89 -5.75 17.40 5.52
N TRP A 90 -4.82 16.66 6.14
CA TRP A 90 -4.07 17.12 7.31
C TRP A 90 -2.57 17.29 7.06
N ALA A 91 -2.04 16.87 5.91
CA ALA A 91 -0.63 17.11 5.54
C ALA A 91 -0.20 18.59 5.65
N PRO A 92 -1.00 19.59 5.23
CA PRO A 92 -0.66 21.00 5.44
C PRO A 92 -0.50 21.39 6.91
N ILE A 93 -1.25 20.77 7.82
CA ILE A 93 -1.14 20.99 9.26
C ILE A 93 0.17 20.42 9.78
N VAL A 94 0.52 19.19 9.36
CA VAL A 94 1.78 18.53 9.70
C VAL A 94 2.99 19.35 9.26
N ASP A 95 2.91 19.97 8.08
CA ASP A 95 4.01 20.80 7.56
C ASP A 95 4.13 22.17 8.23
N SER A 96 3.03 22.76 8.68
CA SER A 96 2.98 24.17 9.11
C SER A 96 2.94 24.36 10.63
N TRP A 97 2.41 23.39 11.40
CA TRP A 97 2.30 23.49 12.85
C TRP A 97 3.39 22.66 13.52
N TYR A 98 4.42 23.31 14.09
CA TYR A 98 5.51 22.60 14.74
C TYR A 98 6.20 23.42 15.83
N SER A 99 6.94 22.73 16.71
CA SER A 99 7.75 23.36 17.74
C SER A 99 9.19 23.58 17.26
N GLN A 100 9.65 24.83 17.27
CA GLN A 100 11.02 25.20 16.89
C GLN A 100 12.08 24.55 17.80
N ARG A 101 11.76 24.31 19.08
CA ARG A 101 12.69 23.68 20.04
C ARG A 101 12.91 22.19 19.76
N PHE A 102 11.87 21.52 19.27
CA PHE A 102 11.87 20.06 19.10
C PHE A 102 12.22 19.65 17.66
N GLY A 103 12.04 20.57 16.70
CA GLY A 103 12.24 20.33 15.28
C GLY A 103 10.92 20.08 14.55
N ARG A 104 10.86 20.47 13.29
CA ARG A 104 9.63 20.41 12.48
C ARG A 104 9.14 18.98 12.31
N ARG A 105 10.02 18.08 11.87
CA ARG A 105 9.65 16.69 11.57
C ARG A 105 9.43 15.87 12.84
N LYS A 106 10.26 16.11 13.85
CA LYS A 106 10.14 15.46 15.16
C LYS A 106 8.83 15.77 15.88
N THR A 107 8.29 16.98 15.72
CA THR A 107 7.03 17.40 16.36
C THR A 107 5.86 16.47 16.01
N TRP A 108 5.87 15.86 14.82
CA TRP A 108 4.83 14.93 14.39
C TRP A 108 5.26 13.48 14.42
N LEU A 109 6.50 13.19 14.06
CA LEU A 109 7.02 11.81 14.03
C LEU A 109 6.95 11.16 15.42
N ILE A 110 7.45 11.84 16.44
CA ILE A 110 7.61 11.22 17.77
C ILE A 110 6.26 10.95 18.44
N PRO A 111 5.32 11.91 18.51
CA PRO A 111 4.00 11.62 19.08
C PRO A 111 3.22 10.56 18.28
N SER A 112 3.28 10.60 16.94
CA SER A 112 2.56 9.61 16.12
C SER A 112 3.10 8.20 16.30
N GLN A 113 4.42 8.01 16.32
CA GLN A 113 5.01 6.69 16.54
C GLN A 113 4.81 6.17 17.98
N TYR A 114 4.85 7.04 19.00
CA TYR A 114 4.49 6.64 20.36
C TYR A 114 3.03 6.19 20.45
N LEU A 115 2.10 6.97 19.89
CA LEU A 115 0.69 6.59 19.84
C LEU A 115 0.52 5.28 19.07
N LEU A 116 1.21 5.09 17.96
CA LEU A 116 1.12 3.86 17.17
C LEU A 116 1.62 2.64 17.97
N GLY A 117 2.72 2.77 18.71
CA GLY A 117 3.21 1.73 19.63
C GLY A 117 2.23 1.44 20.78
N LEU A 118 1.62 2.48 21.38
CA LEU A 118 0.61 2.33 22.43
C LEU A 118 -0.68 1.70 21.90
N PHE A 119 -1.15 2.06 20.70
CA PHE A 119 -2.31 1.44 20.06
C PHE A 119 -2.04 -0.02 19.72
N MET A 120 -0.85 -0.35 19.19
CA MET A 120 -0.46 -1.75 18.96
C MET A 120 -0.44 -2.56 20.27
N TRP A 121 0.11 -1.98 21.34
CA TRP A 121 0.09 -2.60 22.65
C TRP A 121 -1.34 -2.78 23.18
N PHE A 122 -2.21 -1.78 23.04
CA PHE A 122 -3.62 -1.88 23.44
C PHE A 122 -4.39 -2.95 22.63
N LEU A 123 -4.18 -2.99 21.31
CA LEU A 123 -4.74 -4.01 20.42
C LEU A 123 -4.29 -5.41 20.85
N SER A 124 -3.03 -5.58 21.25
CA SER A 124 -2.50 -6.89 21.69
C SER A 124 -3.23 -7.50 22.90
N LEU A 125 -3.97 -6.69 23.65
CA LEU A 125 -4.72 -7.15 24.82
C LEU A 125 -6.17 -7.56 24.49
N HIS A 126 -6.72 -7.12 23.35
CA HIS A 126 -8.15 -7.25 23.03
C HIS A 126 -8.43 -7.87 21.65
N VAL A 127 -7.43 -7.95 20.78
CA VAL A 127 -7.65 -8.34 19.38
C VAL A 127 -8.15 -9.77 19.23
N ASP A 128 -7.71 -10.69 20.08
CA ASP A 128 -8.16 -12.09 20.05
C ASP A 128 -9.66 -12.17 20.38
N GLN A 129 -10.13 -11.40 21.37
CA GLN A 129 -11.55 -11.30 21.72
C GLN A 129 -12.38 -10.73 20.56
N TRP A 130 -11.90 -9.69 19.88
CA TRP A 130 -12.67 -9.06 18.79
C TRP A 130 -12.65 -9.86 17.50
N LEU A 131 -11.62 -10.67 17.27
CA LEU A 131 -11.62 -11.61 16.16
C LEU A 131 -12.54 -12.81 16.45
N GLY A 132 -12.97 -13.02 17.70
CA GLY A 132 -13.74 -14.18 18.16
C GLY A 132 -12.80 -15.31 18.59
N GLU A 133 -13.04 -15.92 19.75
CA GLU A 133 -12.26 -17.09 20.17
C GLU A 133 -12.82 -18.37 19.53
N GLU A 134 -11.94 -19.30 19.13
CA GLU A 134 -12.32 -20.67 18.80
C GLU A 134 -12.62 -21.42 20.10
N HIS A 135 -13.77 -21.14 20.72
CA HIS A 135 -14.22 -21.95 21.83
C HIS A 135 -14.84 -23.25 21.30
N SER A 136 -14.07 -24.34 21.44
CA SER A 136 -14.63 -25.68 21.46
C SER A 136 -15.40 -25.86 22.77
N GLU A 137 -16.58 -25.27 22.92
CA GLU A 137 -17.44 -25.63 24.05
C GLU A 137 -17.98 -27.04 23.84
N GLN A 138 -17.38 -27.98 24.56
CA GLN A 138 -17.91 -29.32 24.74
C GLN A 138 -19.15 -29.23 25.62
N HIS A 139 -20.30 -28.87 25.05
CA HIS A 139 -21.55 -28.95 25.79
C HIS A 139 -21.93 -30.42 25.95
N ASN A 140 -21.51 -31.03 27.07
CA ASN A 140 -22.08 -32.30 27.52
C ASN A 140 -23.54 -32.02 27.91
N VAL A 141 -24.46 -32.16 26.96
CA VAL A 141 -25.87 -32.31 27.28
C VAL A 141 -26.03 -33.71 27.87
N ASP A 142 -26.37 -33.77 29.15
CA ASP A 142 -26.65 -35.02 29.85
C ASP A 142 -27.70 -35.84 29.08
N GLY A 143 -27.28 -36.95 28.46
CA GLY A 143 -28.16 -38.10 28.20
C GLY A 143 -28.72 -38.33 26.78
N VAL A 144 -28.23 -37.68 25.72
CA VAL A 144 -28.67 -38.00 24.34
C VAL A 144 -27.49 -38.43 23.45
N PRO A 145 -27.39 -39.71 23.04
CA PRO A 145 -26.39 -40.14 22.08
C PRO A 145 -26.83 -39.77 20.65
N GLY A 146 -26.18 -38.78 20.03
CA GLY A 146 -26.33 -38.52 18.59
C GLY A 146 -26.29 -37.07 18.10
N GLU A 147 -26.10 -36.06 18.95
CA GLU A 147 -25.98 -34.67 18.48
C GLU A 147 -24.52 -34.29 18.19
N THR A 148 -24.22 -34.02 16.93
CA THR A 148 -22.97 -33.42 16.48
C THR A 148 -22.71 -32.11 17.21
N SER A 149 -21.56 -32.03 17.88
CA SER A 149 -20.98 -30.82 18.46
C SER A 149 -21.03 -29.69 17.42
N LYS A 150 -21.97 -28.75 17.55
CA LYS A 150 -21.99 -27.54 16.73
C LYS A 150 -20.95 -26.59 17.29
N LEU A 151 -19.93 -26.28 16.49
CA LEU A 151 -19.00 -25.20 16.77
C LEU A 151 -19.81 -23.89 16.71
N GLU A 152 -20.09 -23.26 17.85
CA GLU A 152 -20.61 -21.90 17.86
C GLU A 152 -19.44 -20.96 17.55
N PHE A 153 -19.38 -20.48 16.30
CA PHE A 153 -18.43 -19.46 15.89
C PHE A 153 -18.90 -18.11 16.43
N GLU A 154 -18.23 -17.57 17.45
CA GLU A 154 -18.42 -16.16 17.79
C GLU A 154 -17.93 -15.30 16.63
N HIS A 155 -18.84 -14.58 15.99
CA HIS A 155 -18.52 -13.81 14.79
C HIS A 155 -17.57 -12.64 15.12
N PRO A 156 -16.53 -12.40 14.29
CA PRO A 156 -15.63 -11.27 14.49
C PRO A 156 -16.39 -9.94 14.57
N ASN A 157 -16.05 -9.09 15.53
CA ASN A 157 -16.59 -7.73 15.62
C ASN A 157 -15.83 -6.80 14.67
N VAL A 158 -16.21 -6.86 13.39
CA VAL A 158 -15.52 -6.15 12.30
C VAL A 158 -15.57 -4.63 12.50
N GLY A 159 -16.65 -4.07 13.05
CA GLY A 159 -16.75 -2.63 13.28
C GLY A 159 -15.73 -2.10 14.29
N ILE A 160 -15.56 -2.79 15.43
CA ILE A 160 -14.54 -2.42 16.43
C ILE A 160 -13.14 -2.56 15.84
N LEU A 161 -12.89 -3.67 15.14
CA LEU A 161 -11.60 -3.92 14.51
C LEU A 161 -11.27 -2.84 13.47
N THR A 162 -12.24 -2.46 12.64
CA THR A 162 -12.14 -1.38 11.66
C THR A 162 -11.79 -0.06 12.33
N PHE A 163 -12.48 0.31 13.43
CA PHE A 163 -12.22 1.56 14.14
C PHE A 163 -10.78 1.66 14.65
N PHE A 164 -10.28 0.62 15.33
CA PHE A 164 -8.93 0.66 15.90
C PHE A 164 -7.83 0.54 14.83
N PHE A 165 -8.02 -0.30 13.81
CA PHE A 165 -7.09 -0.36 12.68
C PHE A 165 -7.11 0.91 11.82
N PHE A 166 -8.26 1.60 11.73
CA PHE A 166 -8.36 2.93 11.12
C PHE A 166 -7.54 3.95 11.89
N CYS A 167 -7.66 3.99 13.24
CA CYS A 167 -6.85 4.85 14.10
C CYS A 167 -5.35 4.56 13.92
N LEU A 168 -4.97 3.28 13.89
CA LEU A 168 -3.59 2.85 13.69
C LEU A 168 -3.06 3.29 12.31
N ASN A 169 -3.83 3.12 11.24
CA ASN A 169 -3.45 3.56 9.89
C ASN A 169 -3.45 5.08 9.74
N PHE A 170 -4.30 5.81 10.48
CA PHE A 170 -4.27 7.26 10.52
C PHE A 170 -2.97 7.80 11.13
N LEU A 171 -2.49 7.16 12.20
CA LEU A 171 -1.18 7.47 12.79
C LEU A 171 -0.04 7.11 11.84
N ALA A 172 -0.10 5.95 11.18
CA ALA A 172 0.88 5.53 10.17
C ALA A 172 0.95 6.51 8.98
N ALA A 173 -0.20 6.98 8.49
CA ALA A 173 -0.26 7.97 7.42
C ALA A 173 0.28 9.35 7.85
N THR A 174 0.12 9.72 9.13
CA THR A 174 0.72 10.93 9.70
C THR A 174 2.24 10.80 9.84
N GLN A 175 2.71 9.62 10.25
CA GLN A 175 4.14 9.28 10.29
C GLN A 175 4.75 9.37 8.88
N ASP A 176 4.10 8.81 7.86
CA ASP A 176 4.54 8.83 6.46
C ASP A 176 4.79 10.25 5.96
N ILE A 177 3.84 11.18 6.19
CA ILE A 177 4.01 12.61 5.83
C ILE A 177 5.27 13.19 6.50
N ALA A 178 5.47 12.89 7.79
CA ALA A 178 6.60 13.41 8.55
C ALA A 178 7.94 12.81 8.07
N VAL A 179 8.00 11.49 7.82
CA VAL A 179 9.21 10.78 7.37
C VAL A 179 9.57 11.18 5.95
N ASP A 180 8.63 11.24 5.02
CA ASP A 180 8.85 11.71 3.65
C ASP A 180 9.38 13.14 3.63
N GLY A 181 8.78 14.01 4.44
CA GLY A 181 9.25 15.37 4.61
C GLY A 181 10.63 15.46 5.27
N TRP A 182 11.03 14.47 6.07
CA TRP A 182 12.34 14.40 6.72
C TRP A 182 13.43 13.83 5.81
N ALA A 183 13.09 12.87 4.96
CA ALA A 183 14.02 12.26 4.02
C ALA A 183 14.66 13.30 3.08
N LEU A 184 13.88 14.28 2.64
CA LEU A 184 14.34 15.39 1.79
C LEU A 184 15.32 16.35 2.50
N THR A 185 15.24 16.48 3.83
CA THR A 185 16.10 17.41 4.60
C THR A 185 17.23 16.70 5.35
N MET A 186 17.14 15.38 5.55
CA MET A 186 18.11 14.58 6.28
C MET A 186 19.28 14.12 5.40
N LEU A 187 19.06 13.92 4.11
CA LEU A 187 20.09 13.48 3.15
C LEU A 187 20.79 14.68 2.49
N LYS A 188 22.08 14.54 2.17
CA LYS A 188 22.78 15.56 1.36
C LYS A 188 22.17 15.61 -0.04
N ARG A 189 22.27 16.78 -0.70
CA ARG A 189 21.73 17.02 -2.06
C ARG A 189 22.11 15.95 -3.08
N SER A 190 23.35 15.44 -3.03
CA SER A 190 23.83 14.36 -3.93
C SER A 190 23.11 13.03 -3.71
N ASN A 191 22.61 12.79 -2.49
CA ASN A 191 22.08 11.51 -2.02
C ASN A 191 20.56 11.55 -1.82
N VAL A 192 19.88 12.68 -2.10
CA VAL A 192 18.41 12.81 -1.98
C VAL A 192 17.68 11.79 -2.85
N GLY A 193 18.29 11.35 -3.96
CA GLY A 193 17.74 10.26 -4.80
C GLY A 193 17.47 8.96 -4.02
N HIS A 194 18.28 8.65 -3.01
CA HIS A 194 18.11 7.47 -2.16
C HIS A 194 16.89 7.55 -1.24
N ALA A 195 16.30 8.73 -0.99
CA ALA A 195 15.09 8.86 -0.19
C ALA A 195 13.94 8.01 -0.77
N SER A 196 13.75 8.09 -2.09
CA SER A 196 12.72 7.32 -2.80
C SER A 196 12.96 5.80 -2.70
N THR A 197 14.22 5.38 -2.75
CA THR A 197 14.62 3.97 -2.59
C THR A 197 14.38 3.49 -1.18
N CYS A 198 14.76 4.26 -0.15
CA CYS A 198 14.49 3.92 1.25
C CYS A 198 13.00 3.79 1.53
N ASN A 199 12.18 4.69 0.97
CA ASN A 199 10.73 4.62 1.07
C ASN A 199 10.21 3.31 0.46
N SER A 200 10.47 3.09 -0.83
CA SER A 200 9.92 1.94 -1.54
C SER A 200 10.40 0.61 -0.94
N VAL A 201 11.70 0.43 -0.73
CA VAL A 201 12.24 -0.85 -0.23
C VAL A 201 11.91 -1.05 1.25
N GLY A 202 11.99 0.02 2.06
CA GLY A 202 11.68 -0.04 3.48
C GLY A 202 10.21 -0.43 3.71
N GLN A 203 9.27 0.26 3.08
CA GLN A 203 7.84 -0.07 3.21
C GLN A 203 7.52 -1.48 2.71
N THR A 204 8.09 -1.92 1.58
CA THR A 204 7.90 -3.29 1.08
C THR A 204 8.46 -4.33 2.06
N ALA A 205 9.63 -4.09 2.66
CA ALA A 205 10.19 -5.00 3.67
C ALA A 205 9.31 -5.07 4.92
N GLY A 206 8.81 -3.93 5.41
CA GLY A 206 7.87 -3.89 6.53
C GLY A 206 6.55 -4.60 6.20
N TYR A 207 5.99 -4.36 5.01
CA TYR A 207 4.78 -5.04 4.54
C TYR A 207 4.97 -6.56 4.51
N PHE A 208 6.10 -7.02 3.96
CA PHE A 208 6.44 -8.44 3.89
C PHE A 208 6.52 -9.08 5.29
N LEU A 209 7.13 -8.39 6.26
CA LEU A 209 7.19 -8.83 7.65
C LEU A 209 5.80 -8.85 8.31
N GLY A 210 4.99 -7.81 8.10
CA GLY A 210 3.65 -7.65 8.67
C GLY A 210 2.59 -8.56 8.06
N TYR A 211 2.79 -9.03 6.83
CA TYR A 211 1.85 -9.90 6.11
C TYR A 211 2.39 -11.32 5.98
N VAL A 212 3.42 -11.53 5.16
CA VAL A 212 3.86 -12.87 4.73
C VAL A 212 4.49 -13.63 5.89
N VAL A 213 5.46 -13.02 6.58
CA VAL A 213 6.15 -13.67 7.70
C VAL A 213 5.18 -13.87 8.86
N PHE A 214 4.33 -12.90 9.15
CA PHE A 214 3.30 -13.02 10.17
C PHE A 214 2.33 -14.17 9.88
N MET A 215 1.73 -14.23 8.68
CA MET A 215 0.79 -15.30 8.30
C MET A 215 1.41 -16.70 8.35
N ALA A 216 2.68 -16.83 7.97
CA ALA A 216 3.40 -18.09 8.08
C ALA A 216 3.63 -18.51 9.55
N LEU A 217 4.01 -17.58 10.42
CA LEU A 217 4.27 -17.86 11.84
C LEU A 217 2.98 -18.03 12.67
N GLU A 218 1.86 -17.46 12.21
CA GLU A 218 0.53 -17.62 12.81
C GLU A 218 -0.11 -18.96 12.47
N SER A 219 0.16 -19.52 11.28
CA SER A 219 -0.38 -20.82 10.88
C SER A 219 0.24 -21.98 11.69
N PRO A 220 -0.58 -22.77 12.41
CA PRO A 220 -0.13 -24.01 13.05
C PRO A 220 0.36 -25.02 12.01
N HIS A 221 -0.31 -25.12 10.85
CA HIS A 221 0.06 -26.04 9.78
C HIS A 221 1.46 -25.74 9.24
N PHE A 222 1.75 -24.48 8.94
CA PHE A 222 3.08 -24.07 8.47
C PHE A 222 4.15 -24.34 9.53
N CYS A 223 3.89 -23.94 10.77
CA CYS A 223 4.84 -24.11 11.86
C CYS A 223 5.15 -25.59 12.14
N ASN A 224 4.14 -26.46 12.15
CA ASN A 224 4.33 -27.90 12.36
C ASN A 224 5.00 -28.60 11.18
N THR A 225 4.85 -28.08 9.96
CA THR A 225 5.46 -28.66 8.76
C THR A 225 6.92 -28.23 8.57
N TYR A 226 7.24 -26.96 8.83
CA TYR A 226 8.53 -26.38 8.45
C TYR A 226 9.42 -25.93 9.62
N LEU A 227 8.86 -25.65 10.81
CA LEU A 227 9.61 -25.00 11.90
C LEU A 227 9.70 -25.81 13.19
N ARG A 228 8.72 -26.67 13.49
CA ARG A 228 8.66 -27.43 14.74
C ARG A 228 9.01 -28.90 14.54
N SER A 229 9.66 -29.46 15.56
CA SER A 229 9.85 -30.90 15.70
C SER A 229 8.65 -31.58 16.39
N GLU A 230 7.96 -30.88 17.29
CA GLU A 230 6.77 -31.38 17.99
C GLU A 230 5.52 -30.59 17.55
N PRO A 231 4.45 -31.27 17.07
CA PRO A 231 3.24 -30.59 16.63
C PRO A 231 2.52 -29.86 17.76
N SER A 232 2.07 -28.63 17.50
CA SER A 232 1.23 -27.86 18.42
C SER A 232 0.06 -27.22 17.67
N PRO A 233 -1.12 -27.09 18.31
CA PRO A 233 -2.33 -26.55 17.68
C PRO A 233 -2.29 -25.05 17.42
N LEU A 234 -1.35 -24.31 18.01
CA LEU A 234 -1.21 -22.86 17.84
C LEU A 234 -0.03 -22.52 16.93
N GLY A 235 -0.06 -21.38 16.24
CA GLY A 235 1.13 -20.80 15.59
C GLY A 235 2.26 -20.52 16.58
N ILE A 236 3.48 -20.30 16.09
CA ILE A 236 4.60 -19.83 16.95
C ILE A 236 4.33 -18.41 17.43
N VAL A 237 3.69 -17.61 16.58
CA VAL A 237 3.35 -16.22 16.86
C VAL A 237 1.84 -16.05 16.75
N THR A 238 1.19 -15.49 17.76
CA THR A 238 -0.21 -15.10 17.69
C THR A 238 -0.32 -13.64 17.25
N LEU A 239 -1.49 -13.23 16.78
CA LEU A 239 -1.71 -11.83 16.43
C LEU A 239 -1.43 -10.89 17.61
N SER A 240 -1.92 -11.25 18.80
CA SER A 240 -1.66 -10.53 20.04
C SER A 240 -0.16 -10.42 20.34
N SER A 241 0.59 -11.52 20.27
CA SER A 241 2.04 -11.47 20.58
C SER A 241 2.83 -10.68 19.54
N PHE A 242 2.42 -10.73 18.26
CA PHE A 242 3.00 -9.91 17.19
C PHE A 242 2.78 -8.41 17.43
N LEU A 243 1.55 -8.01 17.74
CA LEU A 243 1.18 -6.64 18.07
C LEU A 243 1.90 -6.13 19.31
N TYR A 244 2.00 -6.96 20.35
CA TYR A 244 2.74 -6.63 21.57
C TYR A 244 4.21 -6.35 21.26
N PHE A 245 4.88 -7.26 20.54
CA PHE A 245 6.28 -7.14 20.17
C PHE A 245 6.54 -5.85 19.38
N TRP A 246 5.79 -5.62 18.31
CA TRP A 246 5.98 -4.42 17.48
C TRP A 246 5.59 -3.15 18.23
N GLY A 247 4.57 -3.20 19.10
CA GLY A 247 4.25 -2.10 20.00
C GLY A 247 5.46 -1.66 20.82
N ILE A 248 6.16 -2.60 21.46
CA ILE A 248 7.40 -2.31 22.20
C ILE A 248 8.51 -1.77 21.27
N VAL A 249 8.71 -2.38 20.09
CA VAL A 249 9.70 -1.90 19.12
C VAL A 249 9.43 -0.44 18.73
N PHE A 250 8.18 -0.07 18.46
CA PHE A 250 7.80 1.32 18.18
C PHE A 250 8.14 2.24 19.36
N LEU A 251 7.79 1.88 20.60
CA LEU A 251 8.08 2.70 21.78
C LEU A 251 9.60 2.91 21.98
N VAL A 252 10.38 1.84 21.89
CA VAL A 252 11.84 1.87 22.08
C VAL A 252 12.51 2.69 20.97
N THR A 253 12.18 2.40 19.71
CA THR A 253 12.79 3.06 18.56
C THR A 253 12.44 4.55 18.52
N THR A 254 11.20 4.92 18.84
CA THR A 254 10.76 6.32 18.97
C THR A 254 11.57 7.05 20.03
N THR A 255 11.79 6.42 21.19
CA THR A 255 12.61 6.98 22.27
C THR A 255 14.06 7.20 21.80
N LEU A 256 14.65 6.22 21.13
CA LEU A 256 16.01 6.33 20.58
C LEU A 256 16.12 7.45 19.54
N VAL A 257 15.17 7.55 18.60
CA VAL A 257 15.14 8.64 17.60
C VAL A 257 14.92 10.00 18.28
N GLY A 258 14.06 10.04 19.30
CA GLY A 258 13.80 11.21 20.13
C GLY A 258 15.05 11.78 20.77
N LEU A 259 15.86 10.91 21.39
CA LEU A 259 17.06 11.30 22.13
C LEU A 259 18.31 11.47 21.26
N ALA A 260 18.57 10.53 20.34
CA ALA A 260 19.84 10.44 19.63
C ALA A 260 19.92 11.33 18.39
N LYS A 261 18.80 11.50 17.67
CA LYS A 261 18.80 12.28 16.42
C LYS A 261 18.51 13.75 16.74
N LYS A 262 19.30 14.69 16.25
CA LYS A 262 18.94 16.13 16.28
C LYS A 262 18.52 16.57 14.88
N GLU A 263 17.48 17.40 14.80
CA GLU A 263 17.05 18.02 13.55
C GLU A 263 17.89 19.27 13.33
N SER A 264 18.72 19.27 12.30
CA SER A 264 19.55 20.41 11.90
C SER A 264 19.05 20.94 10.57
N ILE A 265 18.78 22.24 10.48
CA ILE A 265 18.48 22.90 9.22
C ILE A 265 19.78 22.89 8.39
N PRO A 266 19.79 22.33 7.17
CA PRO A 266 20.99 22.32 6.33
C PRO A 266 21.43 23.76 6.02
N ARG A 267 22.72 24.07 6.24
CA ARG A 267 23.30 25.41 6.02
C ARG A 267 23.19 25.90 4.57
N ASP A 268 23.01 24.99 3.61
CA ASP A 268 22.92 25.30 2.18
C ASP A 268 21.47 25.39 1.66
N THR A 269 20.48 25.57 2.54
CA THR A 269 19.07 25.70 2.12
C THR A 269 18.83 27.12 1.60
N SER A 270 18.38 27.28 0.35
CA SER A 270 18.10 28.62 -0.21
C SER A 270 17.02 29.36 0.58
N ASP A 271 17.12 30.69 0.66
CA ASP A 271 16.16 31.53 1.40
C ASP A 271 14.71 31.33 0.91
N GLU A 272 14.52 31.10 -0.40
CA GLU A 272 13.20 30.77 -0.96
C GLU A 272 12.65 29.43 -0.45
N THR A 273 13.50 28.42 -0.29
CA THR A 273 13.11 27.12 0.27
C THR A 273 12.77 27.25 1.75
N ILE A 274 13.53 28.05 2.50
CA ILE A 274 13.25 28.33 3.93
C ILE A 274 11.92 29.09 4.06
N ALA A 275 11.69 30.10 3.23
CA ALA A 275 10.43 30.86 3.22
C ALA A 275 9.22 29.96 2.89
N MET A 276 9.35 29.07 1.91
CA MET A 276 8.31 28.09 1.59
C MET A 276 8.09 27.05 2.70
N GLN A 277 9.15 26.65 3.41
CA GLN A 277 9.05 25.75 4.55
C GLN A 277 8.37 26.39 5.77
N ASN A 278 8.27 27.72 5.80
CA ASN A 278 7.67 28.51 6.87
C ASN A 278 6.27 29.08 6.50
N LEU A 279 5.63 28.56 5.46
CA LEU A 279 4.25 28.94 5.12
C LEU A 279 3.32 28.62 6.30
N GLY A 280 2.43 29.56 6.62
CA GLY A 280 1.38 29.33 7.61
C GLY A 280 0.32 28.35 7.10
N ILE A 281 -0.41 27.70 8.00
CA ILE A 281 -1.45 26.69 7.69
C ILE A 281 -2.38 27.16 6.55
N ARG A 282 -2.94 28.38 6.68
CA ARG A 282 -3.85 28.95 5.69
C ARG A 282 -3.21 29.14 4.31
N GLN A 283 -1.93 29.52 4.26
CA GLN A 283 -1.20 29.71 3.01
C GLN A 283 -0.91 28.37 2.34
N THR A 284 -0.53 27.35 3.12
CA THR A 284 -0.29 25.99 2.62
C THR A 284 -1.58 25.38 2.03
N TYR A 285 -2.73 25.56 2.70
CA TYR A 285 -4.03 25.15 2.12
C TYR A 285 -4.40 25.95 0.87
N ARG A 286 -4.17 27.26 0.84
CA ARG A 286 -4.43 28.09 -0.36
C ARG A 286 -3.56 27.63 -1.53
N LEU A 287 -2.29 27.35 -1.29
CA LEU A 287 -1.38 26.81 -2.30
C LEU A 287 -1.86 25.46 -2.84
N LEU A 288 -2.26 24.54 -1.96
CA LEU A 288 -2.83 23.26 -2.37
C LEU A 288 -4.08 23.45 -3.24
N TRP A 289 -4.96 24.36 -2.83
CA TRP A 289 -6.16 24.71 -3.59
C TRP A 289 -5.81 25.27 -4.99
N ASP A 290 -4.80 26.14 -5.08
CA ASP A 290 -4.32 26.68 -6.34
C ASP A 290 -3.78 25.59 -7.28
N ILE A 291 -3.08 24.57 -6.73
CA ILE A 291 -2.59 23.41 -7.50
C ILE A 291 -3.78 22.59 -8.02
N ILE A 292 -4.75 22.25 -7.17
CA ILE A 292 -5.97 21.51 -7.56
C ILE A 292 -6.75 22.27 -8.64
N CYS A 293 -6.73 23.60 -8.59
CA CYS A 293 -7.42 24.44 -9.56
C CYS A 293 -6.76 24.47 -10.95
N LEU A 294 -5.53 23.97 -11.10
CA LEU A 294 -4.87 23.90 -12.41
C LEU A 294 -5.64 22.98 -13.36
N PRO A 295 -5.90 23.39 -14.62
CA PRO A 295 -6.66 22.57 -15.57
C PRO A 295 -6.03 21.20 -15.84
N THR A 296 -4.71 21.13 -15.89
CA THR A 296 -3.93 19.88 -16.03
C THR A 296 -4.15 18.93 -14.88
N ILE A 297 -4.16 19.46 -13.65
CA ILE A 297 -4.38 18.69 -12.43
C ILE A 297 -5.82 18.21 -12.32
N LYS A 298 -6.82 18.99 -12.73
CA LYS A 298 -8.23 18.53 -12.78
C LYS A 298 -8.40 17.29 -13.67
N THR A 299 -7.79 17.29 -14.86
CA THR A 299 -7.82 16.11 -15.74
C THR A 299 -7.03 14.94 -15.14
N ALA A 300 -5.89 15.20 -14.50
CA ALA A 300 -5.13 14.16 -13.81
C ALA A 300 -5.91 13.55 -12.64
N ILE A 301 -6.62 14.36 -11.83
CA ILE A 301 -7.52 13.91 -10.76
C ILE A 301 -8.56 12.96 -11.32
N LEU A 302 -9.25 13.34 -12.40
CA LEU A 302 -10.27 12.49 -13.03
C LEU A 302 -9.68 11.13 -13.42
N ILE A 303 -8.51 11.12 -14.07
CA ILE A 303 -7.82 9.90 -14.49
C ILE A 303 -7.43 9.06 -13.28
N LEU A 304 -6.79 9.64 -12.26
CA LEU A 304 -6.31 8.92 -11.09
C LEU A 304 -7.44 8.32 -10.26
N LEU A 305 -8.57 9.01 -10.15
CA LEU A 305 -9.73 8.51 -9.39
C LEU A 305 -10.48 7.38 -10.11
N THR A 306 -10.33 7.24 -11.43
CA THR A 306 -11.13 6.29 -12.23
C THR A 306 -10.32 5.14 -12.83
N CYS A 307 -8.99 5.26 -12.90
CA CYS A 307 -8.15 4.33 -13.65
C CYS A 307 -8.15 2.89 -13.13
N LYS A 308 -8.43 2.68 -11.84
CA LYS A 308 -8.40 1.34 -11.20
C LYS A 308 -9.74 0.64 -11.14
N VAL A 309 -10.84 1.30 -11.55
CA VAL A 309 -12.20 0.68 -11.59
C VAL A 309 -12.23 -0.56 -12.47
N GLY A 310 -11.43 -0.57 -13.54
CA GLY A 310 -11.42 -1.68 -14.50
C GLY A 310 -10.94 -3.02 -13.95
N TYR A 311 -10.26 -3.02 -12.81
CA TYR A 311 -9.65 -4.22 -12.22
C TYR A 311 -9.81 -4.28 -10.69
N SER A 312 -10.73 -3.49 -10.13
CA SER A 312 -10.96 -3.43 -8.68
C SER A 312 -11.50 -4.74 -8.11
N ALA A 313 -12.47 -5.38 -8.79
CA ALA A 313 -13.00 -6.69 -8.40
C ALA A 313 -11.89 -7.74 -8.30
N ILE A 314 -11.00 -7.76 -9.31
CA ILE A 314 -9.89 -8.73 -9.36
C ILE A 314 -8.91 -8.48 -8.22
N ASP A 315 -8.51 -7.23 -8.00
CA ASP A 315 -7.49 -6.90 -7.00
C ASP A 315 -8.00 -7.01 -5.55
N ALA A 316 -9.28 -6.75 -5.31
CA ALA A 316 -9.86 -6.77 -3.97
C ALA A 316 -10.41 -8.14 -3.55
N VAL A 317 -10.95 -8.93 -4.50
CA VAL A 317 -11.79 -10.09 -4.19
C VAL A 317 -11.11 -11.43 -4.49
N THR A 318 -10.22 -11.50 -5.49
CA THR A 318 -9.68 -12.78 -5.99
C THR A 318 -8.98 -13.61 -4.92
N SER A 319 -8.15 -13.01 -4.07
CA SER A 319 -7.44 -13.75 -3.02
C SER A 319 -8.41 -14.34 -1.97
N LEU A 320 -9.47 -13.61 -1.65
CA LEU A 320 -10.51 -14.08 -0.72
C LEU A 320 -11.31 -15.23 -1.35
N LYS A 321 -11.65 -15.15 -2.64
CA LYS A 321 -12.33 -16.23 -3.36
C LYS A 321 -11.50 -17.50 -3.51
N LEU A 322 -10.17 -17.38 -3.62
CA LEU A 322 -9.28 -18.53 -3.60
C LEU A 322 -9.28 -19.21 -2.22
N VAL A 323 -9.36 -18.44 -1.14
CA VAL A 323 -9.51 -18.97 0.22
C VAL A 323 -10.89 -19.65 0.38
N ASP A 324 -11.97 -19.04 -0.09
CA ASP A 324 -13.31 -19.66 -0.10
C ASP A 324 -13.36 -20.96 -0.91
N ALA A 325 -12.56 -21.05 -1.98
CA ALA A 325 -12.43 -22.26 -2.79
C ALA A 325 -11.60 -23.37 -2.10
N GLY A 326 -11.06 -23.11 -0.90
CA GLY A 326 -10.37 -24.09 -0.07
C GLY A 326 -8.84 -24.05 -0.14
N ILE A 327 -8.25 -22.98 -0.68
CA ILE A 327 -6.78 -22.80 -0.63
C ILE A 327 -6.39 -22.24 0.75
N PRO A 328 -5.43 -22.87 1.46
CA PRO A 328 -4.94 -22.35 2.74
C PRO A 328 -4.38 -20.92 2.61
N LYS A 329 -4.79 -20.03 3.52
CA LYS A 329 -4.43 -18.60 3.54
C LYS A 329 -2.92 -18.38 3.65
N GLU A 330 -2.23 -19.24 4.40
CA GLU A 330 -0.78 -19.23 4.58
C GLU A 330 -0.04 -19.65 3.30
N GLU A 331 -0.55 -20.61 2.54
CA GLU A 331 0.04 -21.04 1.29
C GLU A 331 -0.10 -19.97 0.22
N LEU A 332 -1.25 -19.28 0.20
CA LEU A 332 -1.45 -18.11 -0.66
C LEU A 332 -0.51 -16.95 -0.26
N ALA A 333 -0.32 -16.69 1.04
CA ALA A 333 0.65 -15.69 1.51
C ALA A 333 2.10 -16.06 1.14
N MET A 334 2.46 -17.35 1.20
CA MET A 334 3.77 -17.84 0.81
C MET A 334 4.07 -17.70 -0.69
N LEU A 335 3.05 -17.69 -1.56
CA LEU A 335 3.24 -17.38 -2.99
C LEU A 335 3.86 -16.00 -3.20
N VAL A 336 3.76 -15.08 -2.23
CA VAL A 336 4.42 -13.77 -2.29
C VAL A 336 5.94 -13.89 -2.20
N VAL A 337 6.49 -14.86 -1.46
CA VAL A 337 7.94 -15.02 -1.25
C VAL A 337 8.72 -15.11 -2.57
N PRO A 338 8.42 -16.04 -3.51
CA PRO A 338 9.10 -16.08 -4.80
C PRO A 338 8.78 -14.88 -5.71
N LEU A 339 7.73 -14.10 -5.40
CA LEU A 339 7.37 -12.88 -6.14
C LEU A 339 8.12 -11.63 -5.64
N VAL A 340 8.69 -11.63 -4.43
CA VAL A 340 9.44 -10.47 -3.91
C VAL A 340 10.65 -10.10 -4.79
N PRO A 341 11.51 -11.05 -5.24
CA PRO A 341 12.59 -10.71 -6.16
C PRO A 341 12.08 -10.05 -7.45
N LEU A 342 10.93 -10.52 -7.97
CA LEU A 342 10.28 -9.91 -9.13
C LEU A 342 9.86 -8.47 -8.83
N GLN A 343 9.22 -8.21 -7.68
CA GLN A 343 8.82 -6.87 -7.26
C GLN A 343 10.00 -5.89 -7.07
N ILE A 344 11.18 -6.39 -6.68
CA ILE A 344 12.38 -5.54 -6.50
C ILE A 344 13.08 -5.29 -7.85
N VAL A 345 13.22 -6.32 -8.69
CA VAL A 345 13.96 -6.23 -9.96
C VAL A 345 13.16 -5.51 -11.04
N MET A 346 11.84 -5.74 -11.11
CA MET A 346 10.99 -5.20 -12.18
C MET A 346 11.03 -3.66 -12.25
N PRO A 347 10.90 -2.90 -11.14
CA PRO A 347 11.02 -1.45 -11.17
C PRO A 347 12.35 -0.95 -11.73
N LEU A 348 13.46 -1.63 -11.41
CA LEU A 348 14.79 -1.26 -11.93
C LEU A 348 14.86 -1.43 -13.45
N VAL A 349 14.27 -2.49 -13.99
CA VAL A 349 14.23 -2.74 -15.44
C VAL A 349 13.29 -1.75 -16.14
N ILE A 350 12.07 -1.57 -15.61
CA ILE A 350 11.04 -0.69 -16.18
C ILE A 350 11.46 0.79 -16.12
N SER A 351 12.21 1.20 -15.08
CA SER A 351 12.65 2.58 -14.89
C SER A 351 13.39 3.16 -16.10
N LYS A 352 14.17 2.31 -16.80
CA LYS A 352 14.90 2.68 -18.02
C LYS A 352 13.96 3.11 -19.16
N TYR A 353 12.77 2.52 -19.21
CA TYR A 353 11.76 2.82 -20.22
C TYR A 353 10.83 3.95 -19.79
N THR A 354 10.65 4.19 -18.49
CA THR A 354 9.85 5.30 -17.96
C THR A 354 10.63 6.61 -17.78
N ALA A 355 11.96 6.60 -17.90
CA ALA A 355 12.79 7.80 -17.81
C ALA A 355 12.59 8.80 -18.98
N GLY A 356 11.93 8.36 -20.06
CA GLY A 356 11.65 9.18 -21.24
C GLY A 356 10.57 10.25 -21.06
N PRO A 357 10.22 10.99 -22.13
CA PRO A 357 9.22 12.06 -22.07
C PRO A 357 7.78 11.59 -21.84
N ARG A 358 7.50 10.29 -22.07
CA ARG A 358 6.14 9.74 -22.14
C ARG A 358 5.99 8.47 -21.27
N PRO A 359 6.17 8.57 -19.93
CA PRO A 359 6.08 7.41 -19.05
C PRO A 359 4.70 6.73 -19.08
N MET A 360 3.62 7.50 -19.30
CA MET A 360 2.25 6.98 -19.32
C MET A 360 1.94 6.11 -20.56
N ASP A 361 2.80 6.10 -21.58
CA ASP A 361 2.65 5.15 -22.70
C ASP A 361 2.84 3.70 -22.24
N ILE A 362 3.71 3.46 -21.23
CA ILE A 362 3.89 2.14 -20.62
C ILE A 362 2.65 1.77 -19.81
N TYR A 363 2.10 2.72 -19.07
CA TYR A 363 0.84 2.53 -18.34
C TYR A 363 -0.29 2.10 -19.29
N LEU A 364 -0.51 2.84 -20.37
CA LEU A 364 -1.55 2.55 -21.36
C LEU A 364 -1.36 1.19 -22.05
N LYS A 365 -0.12 0.77 -22.29
CA LYS A 365 0.19 -0.56 -22.84
C LYS A 365 -0.07 -1.69 -21.84
N ALA A 366 0.11 -1.44 -20.54
CA ALA A 366 -0.11 -2.44 -19.49
C ALA A 366 -1.60 -2.69 -19.19
N VAL A 367 -2.46 -1.68 -19.34
CA VAL A 367 -3.92 -1.79 -19.09
C VAL A 367 -4.59 -2.99 -19.79
N PRO A 368 -4.45 -3.24 -21.11
CA PRO A 368 -5.10 -4.38 -21.74
C PRO A 368 -4.62 -5.73 -21.19
N TYR A 369 -3.34 -5.86 -20.85
CA TYR A 369 -2.82 -7.07 -20.19
C TYR A 369 -3.38 -7.23 -18.78
N ARG A 370 -3.61 -6.11 -18.06
CA ARG A 370 -4.23 -6.10 -16.75
C ARG A 370 -5.68 -6.60 -16.79
N LEU A 371 -6.45 -6.15 -17.78
CA LEU A 371 -7.83 -6.59 -17.99
C LEU A 371 -7.89 -8.06 -18.43
N ALA A 372 -6.98 -8.49 -19.31
CA ALA A 372 -6.87 -9.88 -19.74
C ALA A 372 -6.50 -10.81 -18.58
N PHE A 373 -5.56 -10.40 -17.72
CA PHE A 373 -5.28 -11.11 -16.46
C PHE A 373 -6.55 -11.29 -15.65
N GLY A 374 -7.37 -10.25 -15.54
CA GLY A 374 -8.61 -10.27 -14.78
C GLY A 374 -9.55 -11.43 -15.13
N LEU A 375 -9.81 -11.59 -16.43
CA LEU A 375 -10.62 -12.71 -16.93
C LEU A 375 -9.95 -14.06 -16.70
N GLY A 376 -8.62 -14.13 -16.87
CA GLY A 376 -7.84 -15.34 -16.58
C GLY A 376 -7.85 -15.72 -15.09
N ALA A 377 -7.76 -14.74 -14.19
CA ALA A 377 -7.81 -14.94 -12.75
C ALA A 377 -9.18 -15.45 -12.30
N ALA A 378 -10.25 -14.88 -12.84
CA ALA A 378 -11.60 -15.38 -12.61
C ALA A 378 -11.76 -16.83 -13.09
N PHE A 379 -11.21 -17.17 -14.27
CA PHE A 379 -11.20 -18.56 -14.73
C PHE A 379 -10.42 -19.50 -13.79
N VAL A 380 -9.27 -19.04 -13.26
CA VAL A 380 -8.49 -19.80 -12.26
C VAL A 380 -9.31 -20.03 -10.98
N VAL A 381 -10.00 -19.01 -10.47
CA VAL A 381 -10.90 -19.15 -9.32
C VAL A 381 -11.99 -20.19 -9.62
N TRP A 382 -12.60 -20.13 -10.81
CA TRP A 382 -13.67 -21.06 -11.21
C TRP A 382 -13.23 -22.52 -11.27
N ILE A 383 -12.01 -22.81 -11.75
CA ILE A 383 -11.49 -24.19 -11.77
C ILE A 383 -10.95 -24.65 -10.41
N THR A 384 -10.66 -23.74 -9.47
CA THR A 384 -10.01 -24.04 -8.18
C THR A 384 -10.69 -25.20 -7.44
N PRO A 385 -12.02 -25.22 -7.24
CA PRO A 385 -12.69 -26.28 -6.47
C PRO A 385 -12.49 -27.69 -7.04
N THR A 386 -12.18 -27.82 -8.34
CA THR A 386 -11.93 -29.13 -8.97
C THR A 386 -10.57 -29.73 -8.59
N PHE A 387 -9.63 -28.87 -8.17
CA PHE A 387 -8.27 -29.25 -7.78
C PHE A 387 -8.10 -29.39 -6.26
N VAL A 388 -8.93 -28.73 -5.47
CA VAL A 388 -8.92 -28.86 -4.00
C VAL A 388 -9.62 -30.17 -3.62
N ARG A 389 -8.86 -31.15 -3.10
CA ARG A 389 -9.41 -32.41 -2.58
C ARG A 389 -9.06 -32.53 -1.10
N ASN A 390 -10.07 -32.59 -0.23
CA ASN A 390 -9.90 -32.72 1.23
C ASN A 390 -8.91 -31.69 1.82
N GLY A 391 -8.95 -30.44 1.35
CA GLY A 391 -8.03 -29.38 1.80
C GLY A 391 -6.59 -29.50 1.30
N THR A 392 -6.27 -30.51 0.50
CA THR A 392 -4.96 -30.67 -0.14
C THR A 392 -5.00 -30.16 -1.57
N VAL A 393 -4.01 -29.35 -1.92
CA VAL A 393 -3.88 -28.74 -3.26
C VAL A 393 -2.64 -29.32 -3.94
N PRO A 394 -2.76 -29.87 -5.15
CA PRO A 394 -1.61 -30.43 -5.87
C PRO A 394 -0.54 -29.37 -6.18
N SER A 395 0.74 -29.76 -6.10
CA SER A 395 1.87 -28.84 -6.34
C SER A 395 1.85 -28.16 -7.72
N TYR A 396 1.37 -28.85 -8.76
CA TYR A 396 1.23 -28.27 -10.10
C TYR A 396 0.22 -27.12 -10.14
N TYR A 397 -0.78 -27.13 -9.27
CA TYR A 397 -1.75 -26.04 -9.15
C TYR A 397 -1.12 -24.80 -8.53
N TYR A 398 -0.25 -24.98 -7.53
CA TYR A 398 0.56 -23.86 -7.00
C TYR A 398 1.51 -23.26 -8.03
N ILE A 399 2.08 -24.06 -8.94
CA ILE A 399 2.88 -23.54 -10.06
C ILE A 399 2.01 -22.70 -11.00
N LEU A 400 0.77 -23.13 -11.28
CA LEU A 400 -0.19 -22.35 -12.06
C LEU A 400 -0.53 -21.01 -11.37
N LEU A 401 -0.83 -21.04 -10.08
CA LEU A 401 -1.10 -19.83 -9.28
C LEU A 401 0.11 -18.90 -9.26
N LEU A 402 1.32 -19.43 -9.05
CA LEU A 402 2.55 -18.66 -9.07
C LEU A 402 2.77 -17.99 -10.43
N GLY A 403 2.53 -18.70 -11.53
CA GLY A 403 2.60 -18.13 -12.88
C GLY A 403 1.56 -17.02 -13.10
N SER A 404 0.31 -17.25 -12.67
CA SER A 404 -0.79 -16.29 -12.72
C SER A 404 -0.46 -15.01 -11.94
N PHE A 405 -0.06 -15.14 -10.67
CA PHE A 405 0.34 -13.99 -9.84
C PHE A 405 1.63 -13.33 -10.33
N SER A 406 2.57 -14.07 -10.93
CA SER A 406 3.75 -13.45 -11.56
C SER A 406 3.34 -12.51 -12.70
N PHE A 407 2.40 -12.93 -13.55
CA PHE A 407 1.86 -12.09 -14.61
C PHE A 407 1.13 -10.85 -14.05
N HIS A 408 0.31 -11.04 -13.02
CA HIS A 408 -0.31 -9.94 -12.28
C HIS A 408 0.74 -8.94 -11.78
N GLN A 409 1.78 -9.41 -11.09
CA GLN A 409 2.83 -8.57 -10.53
C GLN A 409 3.57 -7.77 -11.61
N VAL A 410 3.87 -8.36 -12.77
CA VAL A 410 4.48 -7.64 -13.89
C VAL A 410 3.59 -6.48 -14.34
N THR A 411 2.29 -6.70 -14.52
CA THR A 411 1.36 -5.65 -14.95
C THR A 411 1.21 -4.53 -13.90
N VAL A 412 1.10 -4.88 -12.60
CA VAL A 412 1.07 -3.88 -11.50
C VAL A 412 2.31 -3.01 -11.54
N ASN A 413 3.49 -3.63 -11.56
CA ASN A 413 4.76 -2.92 -11.47
C ASN A 413 4.96 -1.98 -12.67
N CYS A 414 4.62 -2.42 -13.89
CA CYS A 414 4.62 -1.56 -15.08
C CYS A 414 3.77 -0.29 -14.89
N MET A 415 2.55 -0.46 -14.36
CA MET A 415 1.63 0.65 -14.13
C MET A 415 2.11 1.57 -13.00
N PHE A 416 2.55 1.00 -11.89
CA PHE A 416 3.02 1.76 -10.73
C PHE A 416 4.24 2.63 -11.07
N VAL A 417 5.27 2.04 -11.69
CA VAL A 417 6.51 2.75 -12.05
C VAL A 417 6.22 3.87 -13.08
N ALA A 418 5.33 3.61 -14.04
CA ALA A 418 4.92 4.61 -15.02
C ALA A 418 4.22 5.82 -14.38
N VAL A 419 3.30 5.60 -13.44
CA VAL A 419 2.60 6.68 -12.72
C VAL A 419 3.56 7.44 -11.81
N MET A 420 4.44 6.76 -11.08
CA MET A 420 5.44 7.41 -10.23
C MET A 420 6.43 8.26 -11.04
N ALA A 421 6.89 7.76 -12.19
CA ALA A 421 7.73 8.52 -13.11
C ALA A 421 7.00 9.75 -13.67
N PHE A 422 5.71 9.61 -13.98
CA PHE A 422 4.88 10.74 -14.39
C PHE A 422 4.75 11.78 -13.28
N PHE A 423 4.48 11.37 -12.03
CA PHE A 423 4.37 12.26 -10.87
C PHE A 423 5.65 13.03 -10.60
N ALA A 424 6.80 12.33 -10.60
CA ALA A 424 8.11 12.94 -10.41
C ALA A 424 8.42 14.00 -11.48
N ARG A 425 7.98 13.77 -12.73
CA ARG A 425 8.19 14.68 -13.85
C ARG A 425 7.31 15.94 -13.79
N VAL A 426 6.04 15.79 -13.42
CA VAL A 426 5.07 16.91 -13.45
C VAL A 426 5.08 17.77 -12.19
N SER A 427 5.57 17.22 -11.08
CA SER A 427 5.60 17.94 -9.79
C SER A 427 6.58 19.12 -9.84
N ASP A 428 6.11 20.30 -9.45
CA ASP A 428 6.95 21.49 -9.39
C ASP A 428 7.99 21.36 -8.27
N PRO A 429 9.31 21.40 -8.57
CA PRO A 429 10.37 21.23 -7.57
C PRO A 429 10.28 22.21 -6.39
N ALA A 430 9.73 23.41 -6.62
CA ALA A 430 9.55 24.38 -5.54
C ALA A 430 8.59 23.83 -4.47
N VAL A 431 7.43 23.31 -4.88
CA VAL A 431 6.36 22.77 -4.01
C VAL A 431 6.31 21.24 -4.00
N GLY A 432 7.45 20.59 -4.27
CA GLY A 432 7.51 19.17 -4.61
C GLY A 432 6.89 18.25 -3.57
N GLY A 433 7.05 18.56 -2.28
CA GLY A 433 6.44 17.79 -1.19
C GLY A 433 4.92 17.78 -1.23
N THR A 434 4.28 18.95 -1.23
CA THR A 434 2.80 19.07 -1.29
C THR A 434 2.24 18.49 -2.60
N TYR A 435 2.94 18.71 -3.72
CA TYR A 435 2.51 18.23 -5.03
C TYR A 435 2.54 16.70 -5.13
N MET A 436 3.64 16.06 -4.69
CA MET A 436 3.75 14.61 -4.65
C MET A 436 2.74 13.99 -3.69
N THR A 437 2.55 14.59 -2.51
CA THR A 437 1.52 14.14 -1.56
C THR A 437 0.13 14.19 -2.16
N LEU A 438 -0.23 15.26 -2.88
CA LEU A 438 -1.51 15.37 -3.60
C LEU A 438 -1.70 14.21 -4.59
N LEU A 439 -0.74 14.01 -5.49
CA LEU A 439 -0.85 12.98 -6.55
C LEU A 439 -0.87 11.56 -5.97
N ASN A 440 -0.04 11.27 -4.97
CA ASN A 440 -0.03 9.98 -4.27
C ASN A 440 -1.35 9.72 -3.54
N THR A 441 -1.88 10.73 -2.84
CA THR A 441 -3.16 10.62 -2.12
C THR A 441 -4.31 10.34 -3.09
N LEU A 442 -4.34 11.02 -4.24
CA LEU A 442 -5.34 10.79 -5.28
C LEU A 442 -5.22 9.39 -5.91
N SER A 443 -4.00 8.92 -6.16
CA SER A 443 -3.73 7.56 -6.69
C SER A 443 -4.16 6.46 -5.70
N ASN A 444 -3.97 6.69 -4.40
CA ASN A 444 -4.44 5.80 -3.33
C ASN A 444 -5.97 5.82 -3.25
N LEU A 445 -6.58 7.01 -3.26
CA LEU A 445 -8.04 7.15 -3.25
C LEU A 445 -8.67 6.42 -4.43
N GLY A 446 -8.14 6.63 -5.64
CA GLY A 446 -8.58 5.95 -6.86
C GLY A 446 -8.42 4.43 -6.86
N GLY A 447 -7.69 3.85 -5.89
CA GLY A 447 -7.62 2.40 -5.68
C GLY A 447 -8.51 1.91 -4.54
N ASN A 448 -8.59 2.67 -3.45
CA ASN A 448 -9.32 2.24 -2.27
C ASN A 448 -10.84 2.33 -2.47
N TRP A 449 -11.37 3.41 -3.07
CA TRP A 449 -12.82 3.53 -3.25
C TRP A 449 -13.41 2.45 -4.18
N PRO A 450 -12.78 2.09 -5.32
CA PRO A 450 -13.29 1.00 -6.16
C PRO A 450 -13.18 -0.36 -5.48
N SER A 451 -12.11 -0.61 -4.71
CA SER A 451 -11.94 -1.87 -3.98
C SER A 451 -12.96 -2.03 -2.84
N THR A 452 -13.24 -0.97 -2.09
CA THR A 452 -14.31 -0.97 -1.07
C THR A 452 -15.67 -1.22 -1.72
N LEU A 453 -15.96 -0.55 -2.84
CA LEU A 453 -17.21 -0.76 -3.58
C LEU A 453 -17.29 -2.20 -4.12
N ALA A 454 -16.20 -2.74 -4.62
CA ALA A 454 -16.14 -4.10 -5.14
C ALA A 454 -16.52 -5.12 -4.07
N LEU A 455 -15.82 -5.11 -2.94
CA LEU A 455 -16.13 -5.99 -1.81
C LEU A 455 -17.60 -5.88 -1.37
N TRP A 456 -18.16 -4.68 -1.33
CA TRP A 456 -19.56 -4.46 -0.95
C TRP A 456 -20.57 -5.01 -1.98
N MET A 457 -20.22 -4.95 -3.27
CA MET A 457 -21.07 -5.40 -4.37
C MET A 457 -21.10 -6.92 -4.52
N VAL A 458 -20.05 -7.65 -4.14
CA VAL A 458 -19.99 -9.12 -4.27
C VAL A 458 -21.21 -9.79 -3.66
N ASP A 459 -21.51 -9.53 -2.38
CA ASP A 459 -22.66 -10.14 -1.70
C ASP A 459 -23.98 -9.68 -2.31
N SER A 460 -24.07 -8.42 -2.74
CA SER A 460 -25.28 -7.84 -3.32
C SER A 460 -25.61 -8.37 -4.72
N LEU A 461 -24.58 -8.86 -5.45
CA LEU A 461 -24.71 -9.47 -6.77
C LEU A 461 -24.73 -11.00 -6.72
N THR A 462 -24.52 -11.60 -5.55
CA THR A 462 -24.50 -13.05 -5.39
C THR A 462 -25.93 -13.57 -5.20
N TRP A 463 -26.32 -14.56 -6.01
CA TRP A 463 -27.59 -15.26 -5.89
C TRP A 463 -27.36 -16.67 -5.34
N LYS A 464 -28.03 -16.97 -4.22
CA LYS A 464 -28.01 -18.29 -3.58
C LYS A 464 -29.43 -18.86 -3.50
N THR A 465 -29.52 -20.17 -3.36
CA THR A 465 -30.78 -20.89 -3.18
C THR A 465 -30.60 -21.97 -2.12
N CYS A 466 -31.64 -22.23 -1.33
CA CYS A 466 -31.65 -23.36 -0.41
C CYS A 466 -32.00 -24.65 -1.17
N GLU A 467 -31.05 -25.58 -1.33
CA GLU A 467 -31.27 -26.90 -1.92
C GLU A 467 -31.52 -27.94 -0.82
N LEU A 468 -32.68 -28.62 -0.85
CA LEU A 468 -32.99 -29.72 0.06
C LEU A 468 -32.29 -31.01 -0.39
N GLY A 469 -32.07 -31.94 0.54
CA GLY A 469 -31.46 -33.26 0.25
C GLY A 469 -32.17 -34.10 -0.83
N ASN A 470 -33.40 -33.75 -1.20
CA ASN A 470 -34.17 -34.38 -2.29
C ASN A 470 -33.98 -33.69 -3.66
N GLY A 471 -33.09 -32.69 -3.76
CA GLY A 471 -32.83 -31.91 -4.99
C GLY A 471 -33.88 -30.84 -5.31
N THR A 472 -34.82 -30.58 -4.40
CA THR A 472 -35.83 -29.52 -4.51
C THR A 472 -35.33 -28.24 -3.84
N SER A 473 -35.53 -27.09 -4.47
CA SER A 473 -35.23 -25.79 -3.85
C SER A 473 -36.38 -25.32 -2.96
N LEU A 474 -36.08 -24.77 -1.78
CA LEU A 474 -37.11 -24.12 -0.96
C LEU A 474 -37.46 -22.75 -1.56
N GLU A 475 -38.69 -22.59 -2.07
CA GLU A 475 -39.13 -21.31 -2.65
C GLU A 475 -39.21 -20.22 -1.57
N GLY A 476 -38.68 -19.04 -1.89
CA GLY A 476 -38.70 -17.87 -1.00
C GLY A 476 -37.55 -17.77 0.00
N ILE A 477 -36.60 -18.71 0.01
CA ILE A 477 -35.37 -18.63 0.81
C ILE A 477 -34.16 -18.58 -0.10
N ASP A 478 -33.54 -17.39 -0.18
CA ASP A 478 -32.37 -17.12 -1.03
C ASP A 478 -31.05 -17.09 -0.25
N CYS A 479 -31.04 -17.51 1.02
CA CYS A 479 -29.86 -17.60 1.87
C CYS A 479 -29.03 -16.29 1.89
N SER A 480 -29.71 -15.15 1.80
CA SER A 480 -29.11 -13.83 1.77
C SER A 480 -28.82 -13.31 3.18
N SER A 481 -29.58 -13.79 4.18
CA SER A 481 -29.40 -13.45 5.60
C SER A 481 -28.98 -14.66 6.44
N GLN A 482 -28.30 -14.41 7.57
CA GLN A 482 -27.92 -15.46 8.54
C GLN A 482 -29.15 -16.23 9.07
N GLU A 483 -30.29 -15.53 9.18
CA GLU A 483 -31.56 -16.11 9.62
C GLU A 483 -32.09 -17.11 8.58
N GLU A 484 -32.06 -16.76 7.30
CA GLU A 484 -32.44 -17.65 6.20
C GLU A 484 -31.52 -18.85 6.05
N VAL A 485 -30.21 -18.67 6.24
CA VAL A 485 -29.24 -19.78 6.29
C VAL A 485 -29.65 -20.75 7.39
N THR A 486 -29.97 -20.22 8.57
CA THR A 486 -30.41 -21.04 9.71
C THR A 486 -31.74 -21.77 9.42
N ILE A 487 -32.67 -21.13 8.70
CA ILE A 487 -33.94 -21.76 8.29
C ILE A 487 -33.69 -22.87 7.27
N CYS A 488 -32.79 -22.65 6.31
CA CYS A 488 -32.41 -23.65 5.31
C CYS A 488 -31.77 -24.88 5.96
N GLU A 489 -30.82 -24.68 6.86
CA GLU A 489 -30.17 -25.77 7.61
C GLU A 489 -31.15 -26.54 8.48
N LYS A 490 -32.06 -25.85 9.19
CA LYS A 490 -33.14 -26.49 9.97
C LYS A 490 -34.05 -27.36 9.10
N SER A 491 -34.18 -27.03 7.82
CA SER A 491 -34.99 -27.77 6.85
C SER A 491 -34.22 -28.92 6.19
N SER A 492 -33.04 -29.30 6.69
CA SER A 492 -32.13 -30.27 6.07
C SER A 492 -31.72 -29.87 4.64
N GLY A 493 -31.63 -28.57 4.38
CA GLY A 493 -31.14 -28.01 3.13
C GLY A 493 -29.72 -27.43 3.28
N THR A 494 -29.06 -27.28 2.14
CA THR A 494 -27.76 -26.63 2.01
C THR A 494 -27.89 -25.41 1.09
N CYS A 495 -27.37 -24.27 1.51
CA CYS A 495 -27.35 -23.07 0.68
C CYS A 495 -26.31 -23.23 -0.44
N SER A 496 -26.77 -23.40 -1.67
CA SER A 496 -25.92 -23.45 -2.85
C SER A 496 -25.86 -22.07 -3.51
N THR A 497 -24.69 -21.71 -4.04
CA THR A 497 -24.54 -20.47 -4.83
C THR A 497 -24.82 -20.78 -6.29
N VAL A 498 -25.89 -20.21 -6.84
CA VAL A 498 -26.26 -20.39 -8.25
C VAL A 498 -25.41 -19.51 -9.15
N MET A 499 -25.17 -18.26 -8.70
CA MET A 499 -24.39 -17.29 -9.44
C MET A 499 -23.61 -16.42 -8.46
N ASP A 500 -22.28 -16.47 -8.56
CA ASP A 500 -21.40 -15.70 -7.69
C ASP A 500 -21.21 -14.28 -8.25
N GLY A 501 -21.49 -13.28 -7.41
CA GLY A 501 -21.38 -11.87 -7.76
C GLY A 501 -19.99 -11.48 -8.23
N TYR A 502 -18.94 -12.18 -7.79
CA TYR A 502 -17.56 -11.96 -8.23
C TYR A 502 -17.40 -12.07 -9.75
N TYR A 503 -17.98 -13.08 -10.40
CA TYR A 503 -17.82 -13.24 -11.86
C TYR A 503 -18.55 -12.15 -12.64
N ILE A 504 -19.74 -11.76 -12.17
CA ILE A 504 -20.52 -10.65 -12.73
C ILE A 504 -19.70 -9.36 -12.61
N GLU A 505 -19.14 -9.12 -11.44
CA GLU A 505 -18.39 -7.91 -11.16
C GLU A 505 -17.09 -7.84 -11.97
N VAL A 506 -16.34 -8.94 -12.08
CA VAL A 506 -15.14 -9.03 -12.93
C VAL A 506 -15.48 -8.68 -14.39
N PHE A 507 -16.60 -9.17 -14.89
CA PHE A 507 -17.06 -8.86 -16.24
C PHE A 507 -17.40 -7.36 -16.39
N ILE A 508 -18.19 -6.81 -15.46
CA ILE A 508 -18.56 -5.38 -15.46
C ILE A 508 -17.31 -4.49 -15.37
N CYS A 509 -16.42 -4.75 -14.42
CA CYS A 509 -15.14 -4.06 -14.27
C CYS A 509 -14.32 -4.14 -15.56
N SER A 510 -14.21 -5.31 -16.17
CA SER A 510 -13.45 -5.48 -17.42
C SER A 510 -14.00 -4.62 -18.56
N VAL A 511 -15.33 -4.56 -18.72
CA VAL A 511 -16.00 -3.71 -19.72
C VAL A 511 -15.77 -2.23 -19.42
N LEU A 512 -15.95 -1.81 -18.16
CA LEU A 512 -15.69 -0.44 -17.72
C LEU A 512 -14.21 -0.07 -17.94
N GLY A 513 -13.28 -0.99 -17.73
CA GLY A 513 -11.85 -0.81 -17.97
C GLY A 513 -11.51 -0.61 -19.44
N LEU A 514 -12.14 -1.35 -20.36
CA LEU A 514 -11.99 -1.17 -21.80
C LEU A 514 -12.55 0.19 -22.26
N LEU A 515 -13.74 0.55 -21.77
CA LEU A 515 -14.35 1.85 -22.03
C LEU A 515 -13.48 2.99 -21.49
N TRP A 516 -12.96 2.84 -20.27
CA TRP A 516 -12.05 3.80 -19.66
C TRP A 516 -10.78 3.97 -20.48
N LEU A 517 -10.17 2.87 -20.95
CA LEU A 517 -8.98 2.92 -21.81
C LEU A 517 -9.26 3.70 -23.09
N TYR A 518 -10.42 3.47 -23.72
CA TYR A 518 -10.81 4.18 -24.93
C TYR A 518 -11.00 5.69 -24.68
N LEU A 519 -11.70 6.08 -23.61
CA LEU A 519 -12.02 7.48 -23.30
C LEU A 519 -10.82 8.26 -22.75
N CYS A 520 -10.02 7.66 -21.88
CA CYS A 520 -8.94 8.35 -21.17
C CYS A 520 -7.60 8.32 -21.91
N ARG A 521 -7.38 7.42 -22.87
CA ARG A 521 -6.16 7.40 -23.70
C ARG A 521 -5.84 8.75 -24.38
N PRO A 522 -6.78 9.44 -25.07
CA PRO A 522 -6.48 10.75 -25.65
C PRO A 522 -6.15 11.80 -24.59
N LEU A 523 -6.84 11.78 -23.44
CA LEU A 523 -6.59 12.70 -22.32
C LEU A 523 -5.19 12.51 -21.72
N ILE A 524 -4.78 11.26 -21.49
CA ILE A 524 -3.45 10.92 -20.99
C ILE A 524 -2.36 11.37 -21.98
N ASN A 525 -2.58 11.11 -23.27
CA ASN A 525 -1.66 11.56 -24.33
C ASN A 525 -1.51 13.09 -24.37
N GLN A 526 -2.61 13.82 -24.23
CA GLN A 526 -2.56 15.28 -24.14
C GLN A 526 -1.81 15.74 -22.88
N LEU A 527 -2.08 15.15 -21.71
CA LEU A 527 -1.42 15.53 -20.46
C LEU A 527 0.09 15.34 -20.50
N GLN A 528 0.59 14.19 -20.97
CA GLN A 528 2.04 13.95 -21.02
C GLN A 528 2.76 14.80 -22.09
N SER A 529 2.02 15.35 -23.06
CA SER A 529 2.58 16.24 -24.08
C SER A 529 2.66 17.72 -23.66
N LYS A 530 2.00 18.12 -22.57
CA LYS A 530 1.99 19.51 -22.11
C LYS A 530 3.33 19.93 -21.52
N GLU A 531 3.71 21.18 -21.79
CA GLU A 531 4.90 21.80 -21.19
C GLU A 531 4.81 21.87 -19.66
N LEU A 532 5.96 21.75 -18.99
CA LEU A 532 6.06 21.81 -17.53
C LEU A 532 5.48 23.10 -16.93
N LYS A 533 5.43 24.20 -17.68
CA LYS A 533 4.80 25.46 -17.25
C LYS A 533 3.30 25.29 -16.92
N ALA A 534 2.60 24.39 -17.63
CA ALA A 534 1.19 24.11 -17.41
C ALA A 534 0.90 23.35 -16.09
N TRP A 535 1.95 22.86 -15.42
CA TRP A 535 1.87 22.13 -14.17
C TRP A 535 2.28 22.97 -12.94
N LYS A 536 2.70 24.23 -13.16
CA LYS A 536 3.21 25.13 -12.12
C LYS A 536 2.22 26.22 -11.77
N VAL A 537 2.10 26.54 -10.48
CA VAL A 537 1.35 27.71 -10.01
C VAL A 537 2.17 28.98 -10.31
N SER A 538 1.56 29.97 -10.98
CA SER A 538 2.21 31.22 -11.38
C SER A 538 2.77 32.02 -10.19
N SER A 539 3.98 32.56 -10.31
CA SER A 539 4.65 33.35 -9.27
C SER A 539 3.79 34.50 -8.70
N ASN A 540 3.03 35.21 -9.55
CA ASN A 540 2.13 36.29 -9.14
C ASN A 540 0.96 35.87 -8.23
N ARG A 541 0.66 34.57 -8.10
CA ARG A 541 -0.33 34.06 -7.14
C ARG A 541 0.31 33.58 -5.83
N ARG A 542 1.62 33.31 -5.81
CA ARG A 542 2.33 32.82 -4.61
C ARG A 542 2.48 33.90 -3.53
N THR A 543 2.40 35.18 -3.90
CA THR A 543 2.60 36.35 -3.04
C THR A 543 1.30 37.04 -2.58
N ARG A 544 0.11 36.51 -2.92
CA ARG A 544 -1.20 37.10 -2.57
C ARG A 544 -2.02 36.32 -1.53
#